data_AF-A0AAW4PIX1-F1
#
_entry.id   AF-A0AAW4PIX1-F1
#
_cell.length_a   1.000
_cell.length_b   1.000
_cell.length_c   1.000
_cell.angle_alpha   90.00
_cell.angle_beta   90.00
_cell.angle_gamma   90.00
#
_symmetry.space_group_name_H-M   'P 1'
#
loop_
_entity.id
_entity.type
_entity.pdbx_description
1 polymer ?
#
loop_
_entity_poly.entity_id
_entity_poly.type
_entity_poly.pdbx_seq_one_letter_code
_entity_poly.pdbx_strand_id
1 'polypeptide(L)'
;MSEQQDTEQSELEAAIEQNPEAVAEFVDRLGAVNELLDVLSLGESALDDEMVRELSATGSTLAESADGLATDETVALAETVGENGDDLREALDTLLALQRSGTLDELAELAEVGSLATAALDDEMVRSLAGTGAALGEVAQTASDGDTRDGIETLLKGVGEAEREPPEQVGAVGLLRGLRDPDVQYGLGYLLAVASAIGREYADGESH
;
A
#
# COMPACT_ATOMS: atom_id res chain seq x y z
N MET A 1 -22.49 -30.63 86.80
CA MET A 1 -22.96 -30.72 85.40
C MET A 1 -24.37 -30.14 85.27
N SER A 2 -25.33 -30.53 86.10
CA SER A 2 -26.70 -29.97 86.06
C SER A 2 -26.80 -28.48 86.47
N GLU A 3 -26.18 -28.06 87.58
CA GLU A 3 -26.25 -26.66 88.04
C GLU A 3 -25.62 -25.63 87.08
N GLN A 4 -24.69 -26.07 86.22
CA GLN A 4 -24.01 -25.20 85.25
C GLN A 4 -24.88 -24.95 84.02
N GLN A 5 -25.62 -25.96 83.56
CA GLN A 5 -26.59 -25.83 82.46
C GLN A 5 -27.80 -24.97 82.85
N ASP A 6 -28.26 -25.06 84.10
CA ASP A 6 -29.36 -24.23 84.60
C ASP A 6 -28.96 -22.75 84.68
N THR A 7 -27.69 -22.47 85.00
CA THR A 7 -27.15 -21.09 85.04
C THR A 7 -27.02 -20.50 83.64
N GLU A 8 -26.50 -21.28 82.68
CA GLU A 8 -26.37 -20.86 81.28
C GLU A 8 -27.73 -20.62 80.60
N GLN A 9 -28.75 -21.45 80.90
CA GLN A 9 -30.12 -21.23 80.43
C GLN A 9 -30.73 -19.95 80.99
N SER A 10 -30.54 -19.69 82.29
CA SER A 10 -31.03 -18.47 82.96
C SER A 10 -30.37 -17.20 82.39
N GLU A 11 -29.06 -17.23 82.12
CA GLU A 11 -28.35 -16.11 81.50
C GLU A 11 -28.81 -15.84 80.06
N LEU A 12 -29.06 -16.90 79.28
CA LEU A 12 -29.60 -16.79 77.93
C LEU A 12 -31.03 -16.23 77.94
N GLU A 13 -31.88 -16.68 78.85
CA GLU A 13 -33.26 -16.21 79.00
C GLU A 13 -33.30 -14.71 79.35
N ALA A 14 -32.44 -14.27 80.27
CA ALA A 14 -32.27 -12.86 80.59
C ALA A 14 -31.73 -12.01 79.42
N ALA A 15 -30.86 -12.58 78.57
CA ALA A 15 -30.36 -11.90 77.38
C ALA A 15 -31.43 -11.78 76.27
N ILE A 16 -32.30 -12.78 76.15
CA ILE A 16 -33.44 -12.79 75.22
C ILE A 16 -34.48 -11.75 75.64
N GLU A 17 -34.81 -11.65 76.94
CA GLU A 17 -35.75 -10.63 77.45
C GLU A 17 -35.27 -9.20 77.20
N GLN A 18 -33.95 -8.98 77.21
CA GLN A 18 -33.36 -7.67 76.97
C GLN A 18 -33.38 -7.24 75.50
N ASN A 19 -33.38 -8.19 74.55
CA ASN A 19 -33.30 -7.89 73.11
C ASN A 19 -34.12 -8.88 72.25
N PRO A 20 -35.45 -8.93 72.42
CA PRO A 20 -36.29 -9.91 71.73
C PRO A 20 -36.31 -9.73 70.21
N GLU A 21 -36.20 -8.50 69.70
CA GLU A 21 -36.19 -8.23 68.26
C GLU A 21 -34.93 -8.77 67.58
N ALA A 22 -33.77 -8.63 68.22
CA ALA A 22 -32.49 -9.13 67.69
C ALA A 22 -32.46 -10.67 67.62
N VAL A 23 -33.07 -11.33 68.61
CA VAL A 23 -33.22 -12.79 68.64
C VAL A 23 -34.18 -13.26 67.54
N ALA A 24 -35.30 -12.56 67.35
CA ALA A 24 -36.24 -12.87 66.27
C ALA A 24 -35.59 -12.74 64.90
N GLU A 25 -34.83 -11.67 64.65
CA GLU A 25 -34.08 -11.48 63.40
C GLU A 25 -33.01 -12.55 63.18
N PHE A 26 -32.33 -12.98 64.25
CA PHE A 26 -31.35 -14.07 64.17
C PHE A 26 -31.99 -15.42 63.82
N VAL A 27 -33.13 -15.74 64.42
CA VAL A 27 -33.89 -16.97 64.10
C VAL A 27 -34.40 -16.94 62.66
N ASP A 28 -34.87 -15.78 62.18
CA ASP A 28 -35.34 -15.61 60.80
C ASP A 28 -34.19 -15.81 59.80
N ARG A 29 -33.01 -15.25 60.11
CA ARG A 29 -31.77 -15.51 59.34
C ARG A 29 -31.35 -16.97 59.36
N LEU A 30 -31.47 -17.67 60.49
CA LEU A 30 -31.21 -19.11 60.57
C LEU A 30 -32.20 -19.93 59.74
N GLY A 31 -33.47 -19.52 59.69
CA GLY A 31 -34.49 -20.10 58.81
C GLY A 31 -34.11 -19.99 57.35
N ALA A 32 -33.68 -18.80 56.91
CA ALA A 32 -33.20 -18.57 55.54
C ALA A 32 -31.95 -19.41 55.20
N VAL A 33 -31.05 -19.63 56.15
CA VAL A 33 -29.90 -20.53 55.94
C VAL A 33 -30.35 -21.99 55.81
N ASN A 34 -31.27 -22.47 56.65
CA ASN A 34 -31.79 -23.84 56.52
C ASN A 34 -32.51 -24.05 55.19
N GLU A 35 -33.30 -23.09 54.72
CA GLU A 35 -33.96 -23.16 53.41
C GLU A 35 -32.93 -23.20 52.26
N LEU A 36 -31.85 -22.42 52.36
CA LEU A 36 -30.74 -22.49 51.41
C LEU A 36 -30.06 -23.86 51.43
N LEU A 37 -29.83 -24.44 52.62
CA LEU A 37 -29.25 -25.77 52.75
C LEU A 37 -30.17 -26.86 52.16
N ASP A 38 -31.48 -26.73 52.31
CA ASP A 38 -32.46 -27.64 51.71
C ASP A 38 -32.46 -27.53 50.17
N VAL A 39 -32.39 -26.31 49.62
CA VAL A 39 -32.27 -26.08 48.17
C VAL A 39 -30.94 -26.61 47.63
N LEU A 40 -29.83 -26.42 48.36
CA LEU A 40 -28.53 -26.97 47.98
C LEU A 40 -28.52 -28.49 48.01
N SER A 41 -29.11 -29.11 49.04
CA SER A 41 -29.25 -30.56 49.13
C SER A 41 -30.16 -31.12 48.03
N LEU A 42 -31.21 -30.38 47.66
CA LEU A 42 -32.06 -30.71 46.52
C LEU A 42 -31.31 -30.57 45.19
N GLY A 43 -30.48 -29.54 45.03
CA GLY A 43 -29.62 -29.32 43.87
C GLY A 43 -28.51 -30.37 43.73
N GLU A 44 -27.92 -30.80 44.84
CA GLU A 44 -26.93 -31.89 44.89
C GLU A 44 -27.56 -33.24 44.53
N SER A 45 -28.79 -33.49 45.00
CA SER A 45 -29.56 -34.69 44.63
C SER A 45 -30.09 -34.64 43.19
N ALA A 46 -30.31 -33.43 42.66
CA ALA A 46 -30.77 -33.22 41.30
C ALA A 46 -29.63 -33.19 40.28
N LEU A 47 -28.35 -33.22 40.69
CA LEU A 47 -27.23 -33.46 39.79
C LEU A 47 -27.28 -34.91 39.29
N ASP A 48 -28.15 -35.15 38.33
CA ASP A 48 -28.33 -36.44 37.70
C ASP A 48 -27.05 -36.88 36.99
N ASP A 49 -26.80 -38.20 36.93
CA ASP A 49 -25.66 -38.80 36.22
C ASP A 49 -25.56 -38.32 34.75
N GLU A 50 -26.70 -37.93 34.16
CA GLU A 50 -26.76 -37.38 32.81
C GLU A 50 -26.15 -35.98 32.71
N MET A 51 -26.45 -35.09 33.67
CA MET A 51 -25.84 -33.77 33.72
C MET A 51 -24.34 -33.86 34.02
N VAL A 52 -23.91 -34.82 34.84
CA VAL A 52 -22.49 -35.10 35.07
C VAL A 52 -21.80 -35.56 33.79
N ARG A 53 -22.44 -36.43 32.99
CA ARG A 53 -21.91 -36.84 31.67
C ARG A 53 -21.84 -35.68 30.70
N GLU A 54 -22.87 -34.86 30.61
CA GLU A 54 -22.93 -33.74 29.67
C GLU A 54 -21.90 -32.66 30.03
N LEU A 55 -21.73 -32.38 31.32
CA LEU A 55 -20.66 -31.51 31.81
C LEU A 55 -19.27 -32.11 31.53
N SER A 56 -19.09 -33.41 31.72
CA SER A 56 -17.82 -34.09 31.41
C SER A 56 -17.52 -34.10 29.91
N ALA A 57 -18.54 -34.30 29.07
CA ALA A 57 -18.41 -34.23 27.61
C ALA A 57 -18.05 -32.81 27.17
N THR A 58 -18.75 -31.81 27.69
CA THR A 58 -18.46 -30.39 27.43
C THR A 58 -17.06 -30.01 27.91
N GLY A 59 -16.67 -30.47 29.11
CA GLY A 59 -15.33 -30.27 29.67
C GLY A 59 -14.26 -30.94 28.82
N SER A 60 -14.51 -32.15 28.31
CA SER A 60 -13.60 -32.86 27.42
C SER A 60 -13.46 -32.15 26.06
N THR A 61 -14.56 -31.72 25.45
CA THR A 61 -14.53 -30.95 24.20
C THR A 61 -13.82 -29.61 24.38
N LEU A 62 -14.02 -28.94 25.52
CA LEU A 62 -13.32 -27.70 25.84
C LEU A 62 -11.82 -27.94 26.07
N ALA A 63 -11.44 -29.00 26.79
CA ALA A 63 -10.05 -29.36 27.02
C ALA A 63 -9.33 -29.74 25.72
N GLU A 64 -9.99 -30.49 24.84
CA GLU A 64 -9.46 -30.87 23.53
C GLU A 64 -9.34 -29.65 22.60
N SER A 65 -10.30 -28.72 22.66
CA SER A 65 -10.21 -27.44 21.94
C SER A 65 -9.12 -26.52 22.50
N ALA A 66 -8.91 -26.53 23.82
CA ALA A 66 -7.87 -25.76 24.48
C ALA A 66 -6.48 -26.31 24.14
N ASP A 67 -6.30 -27.63 24.09
CA ASP A 67 -5.05 -28.27 23.64
C ASP A 67 -4.74 -27.92 22.18
N GLY A 68 -5.77 -27.89 21.32
CA GLY A 68 -5.64 -27.44 19.92
C GLY A 68 -5.29 -25.96 19.75
N LEU A 69 -5.54 -25.11 20.75
CA LEU A 69 -5.17 -23.69 20.77
C LEU A 69 -3.89 -23.41 21.58
N ALA A 70 -3.49 -24.32 22.46
CA ALA A 70 -2.30 -24.21 23.31
C ALA A 70 -1.06 -24.83 22.64
N THR A 71 -0.99 -24.80 21.31
CA THR A 71 0.21 -25.23 20.59
C THR A 71 1.35 -24.26 20.87
N ASP A 72 2.59 -24.76 20.79
CA ASP A 72 3.80 -23.94 20.98
C ASP A 72 3.81 -22.72 20.04
N GLU A 73 3.33 -22.87 18.81
CA GLU A 73 3.21 -21.77 17.84
C GLU A 73 2.19 -20.70 18.27
N THR A 74 1.06 -21.10 18.84
CA THR A 74 0.02 -20.17 19.27
C THR A 74 0.45 -19.44 20.54
N VAL A 75 1.14 -20.13 21.45
CA VAL A 75 1.76 -19.51 22.63
C VAL A 75 2.82 -18.50 22.20
N ALA A 76 3.73 -18.86 21.28
CA ALA A 76 4.75 -17.95 20.78
C ALA A 76 4.15 -16.74 20.04
N LEU A 77 3.07 -16.94 19.27
CA LEU A 77 2.33 -15.85 18.64
C LEU A 77 1.66 -14.95 19.67
N ALA A 78 1.03 -15.51 20.71
CA ALA A 78 0.40 -14.75 21.78
C ALA A 78 1.43 -13.95 22.60
N GLU A 79 2.60 -14.53 22.85
CA GLU A 79 3.73 -13.86 23.49
C GLU A 79 4.23 -12.70 22.63
N THR A 80 4.45 -12.93 21.32
CA THR A 80 4.83 -11.86 20.37
C THR A 80 3.78 -10.75 20.30
N VAL A 81 2.50 -11.08 20.20
CA VAL A 81 1.40 -10.10 20.16
C VAL A 81 1.29 -9.35 21.48
N GLY A 82 1.49 -10.01 22.62
CA GLY A 82 1.47 -9.40 23.94
C GLY A 82 2.65 -8.45 24.15
N GLU A 83 3.85 -8.87 23.77
CA GLU A 83 5.08 -8.06 23.82
C GLU A 83 4.98 -6.80 22.95
N ASN A 84 4.32 -6.89 21.79
CA ASN A 84 4.13 -5.77 20.86
C ASN A 84 2.75 -5.09 21.03
N GLY A 85 2.02 -5.38 22.11
CA GLY A 85 0.61 -4.97 22.26
C GLY A 85 0.40 -3.46 22.26
N ASP A 86 1.32 -2.71 22.89
CA ASP A 86 1.26 -1.25 22.93
C ASP A 86 1.53 -0.64 21.55
N ASP A 87 2.55 -1.13 20.83
CA ASP A 87 2.87 -0.68 19.47
C ASP A 87 1.75 -1.02 18.47
N LEU A 88 1.17 -2.22 18.55
CA LEU A 88 0.01 -2.61 17.74
C LEU A 88 -1.19 -1.71 18.02
N ARG A 89 -1.43 -1.38 19.29
CA ARG A 89 -2.53 -0.49 19.67
C ARG A 89 -2.33 0.90 19.07
N GLU A 90 -1.12 1.46 19.14
CA GLU A 90 -0.81 2.76 18.55
C GLU A 90 -0.95 2.75 17.02
N ALA A 91 -0.49 1.67 16.37
CA ALA A 91 -0.68 1.49 14.93
C ALA A 91 -2.17 1.42 14.55
N LEU A 92 -2.98 0.69 15.33
CA LEU A 92 -4.43 0.61 15.12
C LEU A 92 -5.12 1.95 15.37
N ASP A 93 -4.74 2.70 16.41
CA ASP A 93 -5.27 4.04 16.66
C ASP A 93 -4.92 5.00 15.52
N THR A 94 -3.71 4.89 14.96
CA THR A 94 -3.29 5.65 13.78
C THR A 94 -4.14 5.28 12.56
N LEU A 95 -4.34 3.99 12.28
CA LEU A 95 -5.20 3.53 11.19
C LEU A 95 -6.64 3.98 11.36
N LEU A 96 -7.18 3.94 12.58
CA LEU A 96 -8.52 4.45 12.90
C LEU A 96 -8.61 5.96 12.72
N ALA A 97 -7.57 6.71 13.08
CA ALA A 97 -7.50 8.15 12.82
C ALA A 97 -7.52 8.45 11.31
N LEU A 98 -6.72 7.72 10.53
CA LEU A 98 -6.68 7.85 9.06
C LEU A 98 -8.00 7.44 8.39
N GLN A 99 -8.70 6.42 8.91
CA GLN A 99 -10.03 6.03 8.43
C GLN A 99 -11.06 7.11 8.76
N ARG A 100 -11.02 7.66 9.98
CA ARG A 100 -11.95 8.71 10.41
C ARG A 100 -11.74 10.03 9.70
N SER A 101 -10.51 10.37 9.32
CA SER A 101 -10.21 11.56 8.53
C SER A 101 -10.54 11.40 7.05
N GLY A 102 -10.84 10.19 6.57
CA GLY A 102 -11.03 9.88 5.15
C GLY A 102 -9.73 9.75 4.37
N THR A 103 -8.57 9.88 5.02
CA THR A 103 -7.26 9.80 4.35
C THR A 103 -6.98 8.40 3.79
N LEU A 104 -7.50 7.35 4.43
CA LEU A 104 -7.41 5.99 3.87
C LEU A 104 -8.17 5.87 2.54
N ASP A 105 -9.32 6.53 2.40
CA ASP A 105 -10.09 6.56 1.16
C ASP A 105 -9.35 7.36 0.07
N GLU A 106 -8.75 8.51 0.43
CA GLU A 106 -7.92 9.30 -0.49
C GLU A 106 -6.69 8.52 -1.00
N LEU A 107 -6.04 7.74 -0.13
CA LEU A 107 -4.92 6.87 -0.51
C LEU A 107 -5.36 5.75 -1.44
N ALA A 108 -6.55 5.18 -1.23
CA ALA A 108 -7.11 4.18 -2.11
C ALA A 108 -7.44 4.76 -3.50
N GLU A 109 -8.04 5.96 -3.55
CA GLU A 109 -8.30 6.69 -4.80
C GLU A 109 -7.00 7.01 -5.54
N LEU A 110 -5.95 7.46 -4.82
CA LEU A 110 -4.65 7.73 -5.42
C LEU A 110 -4.00 6.46 -5.98
N ALA A 111 -4.13 5.32 -5.30
CA ALA A 111 -3.62 4.04 -5.80
C ALA A 111 -4.33 3.60 -7.09
N GLU A 112 -5.63 3.85 -7.20
CA GLU A 112 -6.42 3.56 -8.39
C GLU A 112 -6.02 4.47 -9.56
N VAL A 113 -5.84 5.78 -9.33
CA VAL A 113 -5.32 6.73 -10.32
C VAL A 113 -3.89 6.37 -10.74
N GLY A 114 -3.04 6.00 -9.79
CA GLY A 114 -1.67 5.56 -10.07
C GLY A 114 -1.63 4.28 -10.91
N SER A 115 -2.54 3.35 -10.67
CA SER A 115 -2.70 2.14 -11.50
C SER A 115 -3.14 2.49 -12.93
N LEU A 116 -4.09 3.42 -13.10
CA LEU A 116 -4.51 3.90 -14.42
C LEU A 116 -3.40 4.66 -15.16
N ALA A 117 -2.65 5.49 -14.43
CA ALA A 117 -1.49 6.19 -14.99
C ALA A 117 -0.39 5.22 -15.43
N THR A 118 -0.15 4.16 -14.66
CA THR A 118 0.80 3.10 -15.00
C THR A 118 0.31 2.33 -16.23
N ALA A 119 -0.97 1.92 -16.25
CA ALA A 119 -1.60 1.25 -17.38
C ALA A 119 -1.58 2.09 -18.68
N ALA A 120 -1.71 3.41 -18.59
CA ALA A 120 -1.59 4.31 -19.73
C ALA A 120 -0.13 4.47 -20.22
N LEU A 121 0.85 4.25 -19.35
CA LEU A 121 2.28 4.27 -19.67
C LEU A 121 2.78 2.94 -20.28
N ASP A 122 1.98 1.87 -20.25
CA ASP A 122 2.47 0.51 -20.53
C ASP A 122 2.69 0.19 -22.03
N ASP A 123 1.67 0.21 -22.89
CA ASP A 123 1.84 -0.31 -24.27
C ASP A 123 1.83 0.78 -25.35
N GLU A 124 0.94 1.78 -25.25
CA GLU A 124 0.80 2.81 -26.27
C GLU A 124 1.95 3.82 -26.21
N MET A 125 2.35 4.21 -25.00
CA MET A 125 3.51 5.07 -24.77
C MET A 125 4.82 4.36 -25.17
N VAL A 126 4.95 3.06 -24.91
CA VAL A 126 6.12 2.27 -25.36
C VAL A 126 6.14 2.17 -26.88
N ARG A 127 5.01 1.95 -27.56
CA ARG A 127 4.95 1.99 -29.03
C ARG A 127 5.27 3.36 -29.60
N SER A 128 4.74 4.42 -28.99
CA SER A 128 4.98 5.80 -29.42
C SER A 128 6.46 6.18 -29.26
N LEU A 129 7.07 5.81 -28.13
CA LEU A 129 8.49 6.01 -27.87
C LEU A 129 9.36 5.15 -28.80
N ALA A 130 9.00 3.89 -29.02
CA ALA A 130 9.71 3.01 -29.96
C ALA A 130 9.60 3.53 -31.39
N GLY A 131 8.44 4.03 -31.81
CA GLY A 131 8.23 4.66 -33.12
C GLY A 131 9.04 5.93 -33.28
N THR A 132 9.07 6.79 -32.25
CA THR A 132 9.91 8.00 -32.26
C THR A 132 11.40 7.66 -32.24
N GLY A 133 11.80 6.65 -31.47
CA GLY A 133 13.16 6.14 -31.41
C GLY A 133 13.62 5.51 -32.71
N ALA A 134 12.74 4.81 -33.41
CA ALA A 134 12.99 4.28 -34.75
C ALA A 134 13.17 5.42 -35.77
N ALA A 135 12.26 6.39 -35.80
CA ALA A 135 12.36 7.55 -36.68
C ALA A 135 13.64 8.38 -36.42
N LEU A 136 14.00 8.60 -35.14
CA LEU A 136 15.26 9.25 -34.78
C LEU A 136 16.48 8.41 -35.14
N GLY A 137 16.40 7.09 -34.99
CA GLY A 137 17.45 6.15 -35.37
C GLY A 137 17.72 6.14 -36.87
N GLU A 138 16.67 6.21 -37.69
CA GLU A 138 16.77 6.33 -39.15
C GLU A 138 17.46 7.64 -39.56
N VAL A 139 17.05 8.77 -38.99
CA VAL A 139 17.70 10.07 -39.24
C VAL A 139 19.17 10.05 -38.79
N ALA A 140 19.47 9.48 -37.63
CA ALA A 140 20.84 9.36 -37.13
C ALA A 140 21.69 8.45 -38.02
N GLN A 141 21.11 7.39 -38.57
CA GLN A 141 21.78 6.48 -39.50
C GLN A 141 22.09 7.19 -40.83
N THR A 142 21.12 7.92 -41.40
CA THR A 142 21.35 8.75 -42.60
C THR A 142 22.40 9.82 -42.36
N ALA A 143 22.39 10.49 -41.20
CA ALA A 143 23.41 11.48 -40.86
C ALA A 143 24.80 10.86 -40.62
N SER A 144 24.86 9.57 -40.28
CA SER A 144 26.11 8.81 -40.08
C SER A 144 26.65 8.19 -41.37
N ASP A 145 25.89 8.24 -42.47
CA ASP A 145 26.32 7.81 -43.79
C ASP A 145 27.54 8.64 -44.24
N GLY A 146 28.55 7.97 -44.81
CA GLY A 146 29.83 8.59 -45.14
C GLY A 146 29.71 9.74 -46.13
N ASP A 147 28.91 9.56 -47.19
CA ASP A 147 28.73 10.58 -48.22
C ASP A 147 27.92 11.78 -47.68
N THR A 148 26.93 11.52 -46.82
CA THR A 148 26.13 12.57 -46.16
C THR A 148 26.98 13.37 -45.18
N ARG A 149 27.79 12.70 -44.37
CA ARG A 149 28.71 13.32 -43.43
C ARG A 149 29.73 14.21 -44.14
N ASP A 150 30.35 13.71 -45.19
CA ASP A 150 31.35 14.44 -45.97
C ASP A 150 30.75 15.68 -46.65
N GLY A 151 29.51 15.58 -47.13
CA GLY A 151 28.75 16.71 -47.67
C GLY A 151 28.46 17.80 -46.63
N ILE A 152 27.98 17.40 -45.45
CA ILE A 152 27.71 18.33 -44.33
C ILE A 152 29.02 18.97 -43.84
N GLU A 153 30.10 18.20 -43.69
CA GLU A 153 31.41 18.72 -43.29
C GLU A 153 31.94 19.75 -44.30
N THR A 154 31.81 19.46 -45.60
CA THR A 154 32.22 20.38 -46.67
C THR A 154 31.44 21.70 -46.61
N LEU A 155 30.12 21.64 -46.39
CA LEU A 155 29.28 22.84 -46.24
C LEU A 155 29.66 23.66 -45.01
N LEU A 156 29.82 23.00 -43.85
CA LEU A 156 30.20 23.67 -42.60
C LEU A 156 31.58 24.31 -42.69
N LYS A 157 32.53 23.64 -43.36
CA LYS A 157 33.85 24.18 -43.62
C LYS A 157 33.78 25.40 -44.54
N GLY A 158 33.00 25.33 -45.61
CA GLY A 158 32.78 26.46 -46.53
C GLY A 158 32.13 27.68 -45.84
N VAL A 159 31.14 27.45 -44.97
CA VAL A 159 30.54 28.52 -44.13
C VAL A 159 31.58 29.11 -43.19
N GLY A 160 32.37 28.26 -42.52
CA GLY A 160 33.42 28.73 -41.61
C GLY A 160 34.55 29.47 -42.33
N GLU A 161 34.84 29.15 -43.59
CA GLU A 161 35.78 29.92 -44.43
C GLU A 161 35.19 31.27 -44.80
N ALA A 162 33.91 31.32 -45.19
CA ALA A 162 33.21 32.56 -45.54
C ALA A 162 32.99 33.52 -44.36
N GLU A 163 32.88 33.03 -43.12
CA GLU A 163 32.77 33.89 -41.93
C GLU A 163 34.12 34.43 -41.44
N ARG A 164 35.24 33.73 -41.70
CA ARG A 164 36.57 34.16 -41.23
C ARG A 164 37.06 35.41 -41.93
N GLU A 165 36.67 35.61 -43.19
CA GLU A 165 37.05 36.77 -43.98
C GLU A 165 35.78 37.38 -44.59
N PRO A 166 35.35 38.57 -44.15
CA PRO A 166 34.09 39.14 -44.62
C PRO A 166 34.14 39.32 -46.14
N PRO A 167 33.14 38.84 -46.89
CA PRO A 167 33.20 38.82 -48.34
C PRO A 167 33.27 40.25 -48.89
N GLU A 168 34.16 40.46 -49.87
CA GLU A 168 34.26 41.73 -50.56
C GLU A 168 32.95 42.04 -51.31
N GLN A 169 32.55 43.32 -51.31
CA GLN A 169 31.36 43.76 -52.05
C GLN A 169 31.60 43.60 -53.56
N VAL A 170 30.96 42.59 -54.15
CA VAL A 170 31.01 42.33 -55.60
C VAL A 170 30.06 43.25 -56.36
N GLY A 171 30.61 44.09 -57.26
CA GLY A 171 29.83 44.84 -58.23
C GLY A 171 29.32 43.98 -59.40
N ALA A 172 28.47 44.54 -60.27
CA ALA A 172 27.85 43.81 -61.39
C ALA A 172 28.84 43.07 -62.31
N VAL A 173 30.02 43.66 -62.56
CA VAL A 173 31.09 43.04 -63.35
C VAL A 173 31.79 41.92 -62.57
N GLY A 174 31.96 42.09 -61.26
CA GLY A 174 32.51 41.07 -60.37
C GLY A 174 31.62 39.84 -60.30
N LEU A 175 30.29 40.03 -60.29
CA LEU A 175 29.30 38.95 -60.37
C LEU A 175 29.41 38.13 -61.66
N LEU A 176 29.48 38.80 -62.82
CA LEU A 176 29.66 38.13 -64.12
C LEU A 176 30.99 37.40 -64.23
N ARG A 177 32.03 37.93 -63.60
CA ARG A 177 33.35 37.28 -63.54
C ARG A 177 33.34 36.09 -62.59
N GLY A 178 32.68 36.20 -61.43
CA GLY A 178 32.50 35.11 -60.47
C GLY A 178 31.69 33.94 -61.06
N LEU A 179 30.68 34.20 -61.89
CA LEU A 179 29.96 33.14 -62.63
C LEU A 179 30.85 32.34 -63.61
N ARG A 180 32.01 32.89 -63.98
CA ARG A 180 33.01 32.21 -64.82
C ARG A 180 34.12 31.55 -64.02
N ASP A 181 34.13 31.71 -62.70
CA ASP A 181 35.10 31.08 -61.82
C ASP A 181 34.80 29.58 -61.68
N PRO A 182 35.79 28.69 -61.86
CA PRO A 182 35.57 27.25 -61.81
C PRO A 182 35.07 26.75 -60.45
N ASP A 183 35.49 27.37 -59.34
CA ASP A 183 35.08 26.96 -58.00
C ASP A 183 33.63 27.37 -57.73
N VAL A 184 33.24 28.57 -58.20
CA VAL A 184 31.85 29.05 -58.15
C VAL A 184 30.94 28.18 -59.01
N GLN A 185 31.39 27.78 -60.20
CA GLN A 185 30.63 26.89 -61.08
C GLN A 185 30.40 25.51 -60.45
N TYR A 186 31.44 24.95 -59.82
CA TYR A 186 31.32 23.68 -59.11
C TYR A 186 30.32 23.76 -57.95
N GLY A 187 30.41 24.82 -57.12
CA GLY A 187 29.47 25.07 -56.03
C GLY A 187 28.03 25.23 -56.51
N LEU A 188 27.80 26.01 -57.57
CA LEU A 188 26.47 26.16 -58.19
C LEU A 188 25.94 24.83 -58.75
N GLY A 189 26.80 24.03 -59.38
CA GLY A 189 26.45 22.70 -59.86
C GLY A 189 26.02 21.76 -58.73
N TYR A 190 26.74 21.78 -57.61
CA TYR A 190 26.39 21.02 -56.42
C TYR A 190 25.03 21.44 -55.83
N LEU A 191 24.78 22.74 -55.69
CA LEU A 191 23.50 23.27 -55.20
C LEU A 191 22.32 22.87 -56.10
N LEU A 192 22.49 22.92 -57.42
CA LEU A 192 21.48 22.47 -58.38
C LEU A 192 21.25 20.95 -58.29
N ALA A 193 22.30 20.17 -58.05
CA ALA A 193 22.17 18.72 -57.85
C ALA A 193 21.38 18.38 -56.58
N VAL A 194 21.65 19.08 -55.46
CA VAL A 194 20.89 18.96 -54.21
C VAL A 194 19.43 19.37 -54.42
N ALA A 195 19.17 20.52 -55.06
CA ALA A 195 17.81 20.97 -55.35
C ALA A 195 17.05 19.99 -56.25
N SER A 196 17.73 19.40 -57.24
CA SER A 196 17.17 18.36 -58.12
C SER A 196 16.87 17.05 -57.39
N ALA A 197 17.69 16.65 -56.41
CA ALA A 197 17.42 15.49 -55.56
C ALA A 197 16.19 15.73 -54.67
N ILE A 198 16.10 16.89 -54.01
CA ILE A 198 14.94 17.26 -53.18
C ILE A 198 13.66 17.29 -54.02
N GLY A 199 13.70 17.91 -55.21
CA GLY A 199 12.54 17.99 -56.09
C GLY A 199 12.01 16.62 -56.54
N ARG A 200 12.89 15.63 -56.69
CA ARG A 200 12.49 14.25 -57.02
C ARG A 200 11.80 13.56 -55.84
N GLU A 201 12.34 13.69 -54.64
CA GLU A 201 11.75 13.08 -53.43
C GLU A 201 10.32 13.59 -53.15
N TYR A 202 10.08 14.90 -53.30
CA TYR A 202 8.75 15.48 -53.14
C TYR A 202 7.78 15.05 -54.26
N ALA A 203 8.25 14.93 -55.49
CA ALA A 203 7.42 14.51 -56.62
C ALA A 203 6.99 13.03 -56.53
N ASP A 204 7.87 12.17 -56.01
CA ASP A 204 7.57 10.75 -55.80
C ASP A 204 6.60 10.56 -54.62
N GLY A 205 6.70 11.38 -53.57
CA GLY A 205 5.79 11.36 -52.41
C GLY A 205 4.34 11.79 -52.70
N GLU A 206 4.07 12.60 -53.73
CA GLU A 206 2.71 12.97 -54.16
C GLU A 206 2.05 11.94 -55.09
N SER A 207 2.79 10.91 -55.53
CA SER A 207 2.30 9.88 -56.45
C SER A 207 1.74 8.62 -55.75
N HIS A 208 1.62 8.65 -54.42
CA HIS A 208 1.04 7.61 -53.56
C HIS A 208 -0.20 8.07 -52.80
#